data_AF-A0A108HM04-F1
#
_entry.id   AF-A0A108HM04-F1
#
_cell.length_a   1.000
_cell.length_b   1.000
_cell.length_c   1.000
_cell.angle_alpha   90.00
_cell.angle_beta   90.00
_cell.angle_gamma   90.00
#
_symmetry.space_group_name_H-M   'P 1'
#
loop_
_entity.id
_entity.type
_entity.pdbx_description
1 polymer ?
#
loop_
_entity_poly.entity_id
_entity_poly.type
_entity_poly.pdbx_seq_one_letter_code
_entity_poly.pdbx_strand_id
1 'polypeptide(L)'
;MSVSWSLEDFKQTSMEVGQWCWGTMQGAFNEKQTISQILTDAAIGMIPGVGDVTAVRDLLAVSIGMSTDPRKRHEVSEWILLVVLLFALIPVYGGVVKGVGRLALRVTGDAAKDRKLLVEVVHFLNRVGHGDALKWLRSLDVRKYQKPLLDKLKSFCESMHRTIKQVLDARVGKMLPNPWQLQLQTVAGGFDELPKLADKMVPKALDELENKIRVLQNTAYEGEKRSVATGGKPRVERESEAVLEEKVRVRKLPQGRYSATPALVREKELIALLRAKYGPWIAKGWPDLFRTVDNTALVFEREEIYAAIASFHGEIAAWDAAKLAGNKVFRVFGNALDIGGESFAGGMYWGLGKAPETAKEWRELCAVLDKFNANGYITVAHLPDNLAELWPAAKAWMGQVAEQYGMGGERIQYLEGGGKQLFVDFGAQVRKDVTDIGDKMKKGELGTYYEEKINGVLFKFYKTNWENVEKLFGYGKTAEGASSASTRKLAQNEVRGK
;
A
#
# COMPACT_ATOMS: atom_id res chain seq x y z
N MET A 1 3.15 -55.64 16.03
CA MET A 1 1.83 -54.97 16.01
C MET A 1 2.01 -53.63 15.32
N SER A 2 1.79 -53.60 14.01
CA SER A 2 1.85 -52.38 13.18
C SER A 2 0.56 -51.59 13.38
N VAL A 3 0.66 -50.40 13.96
CA VAL A 3 -0.48 -49.47 14.02
C VAL A 3 -0.67 -48.89 12.62
N SER A 4 -1.72 -49.35 11.92
CA SER A 4 -2.12 -48.82 10.61
C SER A 4 -2.91 -47.54 10.80
N TRP A 5 -2.45 -46.47 10.15
CA TRP A 5 -3.21 -45.24 9.97
C TRP A 5 -4.31 -45.47 8.93
N SER A 6 -5.55 -45.07 9.21
CA SER A 6 -6.61 -45.11 8.20
C SER A 6 -6.50 -43.89 7.26
N LEU A 7 -7.02 -44.02 6.04
CA LEU A 7 -7.06 -42.96 5.04
C LEU A 7 -7.92 -41.75 5.48
N GLU A 8 -8.83 -41.97 6.45
CA GLU A 8 -9.66 -40.94 7.08
C GLU A 8 -8.90 -40.20 8.18
N ASP A 9 -8.12 -40.90 9.01
CA ASP A 9 -7.22 -40.26 10.01
C ASP A 9 -6.12 -39.44 9.32
N PHE A 10 -5.65 -39.91 8.16
CA PHE A 10 -4.75 -39.18 7.28
C PHE A 10 -5.44 -37.97 6.62
N LYS A 11 -6.72 -38.06 6.22
CA LYS A 11 -7.48 -36.93 5.66
C LYS A 11 -7.81 -35.86 6.69
N GLN A 12 -8.23 -36.24 7.89
CA GLN A 12 -8.56 -35.30 8.97
C GLN A 12 -7.31 -34.53 9.43
N THR A 13 -6.20 -35.24 9.62
CA THR A 13 -4.91 -34.64 10.02
C THR A 13 -4.27 -33.84 8.87
N SER A 14 -4.47 -34.25 7.60
CA SER A 14 -4.03 -33.50 6.41
C SER A 14 -4.88 -32.27 6.11
N MET A 15 -6.13 -32.22 6.58
CA MET A 15 -7.00 -31.05 6.42
C MET A 15 -6.71 -29.96 7.45
N GLU A 16 -6.37 -30.31 8.69
CA GLU A 16 -6.04 -29.32 9.74
C GLU A 16 -4.58 -28.83 9.66
N VAL A 17 -3.64 -29.69 9.27
CA VAL A 17 -2.24 -29.28 8.99
C VAL A 17 -2.11 -28.66 7.59
N GLY A 18 -2.95 -29.08 6.64
CA GLY A 18 -3.03 -28.52 5.30
C GLY A 18 -3.55 -27.08 5.26
N GLN A 19 -4.49 -26.69 6.13
CA GLN A 19 -5.07 -25.34 6.07
C GLN A 19 -4.12 -24.20 6.48
N TRP A 20 -3.10 -24.46 7.29
CA TRP A 20 -2.11 -23.45 7.68
C TRP A 20 -0.85 -23.47 6.80
N CYS A 21 -0.38 -24.65 6.35
CA CYS A 21 0.78 -24.76 5.47
C CYS A 21 0.48 -24.47 3.99
N TRP A 22 -0.77 -24.60 3.54
CA TRP A 22 -1.14 -24.43 2.12
C TRP A 22 -1.16 -22.97 1.63
N GLY A 23 -1.33 -22.00 2.54
CA GLY A 23 -1.34 -20.57 2.18
C GLY A 23 0.01 -20.00 1.75
N THR A 24 1.11 -20.68 2.05
CA THR A 24 2.47 -20.20 1.72
C THR A 24 3.23 -21.16 0.81
N MET A 25 2.82 -22.43 0.73
CA MET A 25 3.49 -23.43 -0.12
C MET A 25 3.04 -23.47 -1.59
N GLN A 26 1.99 -22.74 -2.01
CA GLN A 26 1.66 -22.62 -3.44
C GLN A 26 2.64 -21.74 -4.25
N GLY A 27 3.77 -21.33 -3.67
CA GLY A 27 4.86 -20.64 -4.36
C GLY A 27 6.02 -21.53 -4.79
N ALA A 28 6.33 -22.64 -4.10
CA ALA A 28 7.23 -23.64 -4.65
C ALA A 28 7.19 -25.00 -3.93
N PHE A 29 6.71 -26.01 -4.65
CA PHE A 29 7.49 -27.22 -4.88
C PHE A 29 7.33 -27.58 -6.35
N ASN A 30 8.01 -26.78 -7.17
CA ASN A 30 8.66 -27.30 -8.36
C ASN A 30 10.13 -27.48 -7.97
N GLU A 31 10.47 -28.64 -7.40
CA GLU A 31 11.81 -29.21 -7.11
C GLU A 31 13.00 -28.32 -6.64
N LYS A 32 12.82 -27.05 -6.22
CA LYS A 32 13.94 -26.13 -5.87
C LYS A 32 13.65 -25.09 -4.78
N GLN A 33 12.93 -25.40 -3.69
CA GLN A 33 12.87 -24.45 -2.55
C GLN A 33 14.11 -24.51 -1.65
N THR A 34 14.59 -23.33 -1.24
CA THR A 34 15.74 -23.16 -0.34
C THR A 34 15.28 -22.88 1.10
N ILE A 35 16.11 -23.21 2.10
CA ILE A 35 15.84 -22.99 3.54
C ILE A 35 15.45 -21.54 3.85
N SER A 36 16.01 -20.57 3.12
CA SER A 36 15.70 -19.15 3.26
C SER A 36 14.24 -18.81 2.93
N GLN A 37 13.61 -19.54 1.99
CA GLN A 37 12.21 -19.33 1.63
C GLN A 37 11.28 -19.88 2.71
N ILE A 38 11.56 -21.08 3.23
CA ILE A 38 10.82 -21.71 4.33
C ILE A 38 10.80 -20.81 5.60
N LEU A 39 11.94 -20.18 5.92
CA LEU A 39 12.05 -19.27 7.06
C LEU A 39 11.36 -17.91 6.82
N THR A 40 11.34 -17.44 5.57
CA THR A 40 10.66 -16.20 5.17
C THR A 40 9.15 -16.34 5.27
N ASP A 41 8.65 -17.45 4.77
CA ASP A 41 7.23 -17.81 4.75
C ASP A 41 6.67 -18.01 6.16
N ALA A 42 7.44 -18.62 7.06
CA ALA A 42 7.08 -18.75 8.47
C ALA A 42 7.07 -17.39 9.20
N ALA A 43 8.04 -16.51 8.95
CA ALA A 43 8.14 -15.24 9.66
C ALA A 43 7.04 -14.23 9.30
N ILE A 44 6.56 -14.23 8.05
CA ILE A 44 5.51 -13.32 7.58
C ILE A 44 4.19 -13.55 8.35
N GLY A 45 3.86 -14.80 8.69
CA GLY A 45 2.65 -15.13 9.44
C GLY A 45 2.71 -14.80 10.95
N MET A 46 3.90 -14.51 11.49
CA MET A 46 4.13 -14.41 12.94
C MET A 46 4.32 -12.99 13.47
N ILE A 47 4.49 -11.99 12.61
CA ILE A 47 4.62 -10.58 13.03
C ILE A 47 3.30 -9.85 12.74
N PRO A 48 2.32 -9.88 13.67
CA PRO A 48 1.04 -9.21 13.47
C PRO A 48 1.26 -7.70 13.25
N GLY A 49 0.66 -7.17 12.19
CA GLY A 49 0.72 -5.74 11.84
C GLY A 49 1.87 -5.32 10.91
N VAL A 50 2.65 -6.25 10.36
CA VAL A 50 3.65 -5.91 9.32
C VAL A 50 3.00 -5.98 7.93
N GLY A 51 2.74 -4.80 7.35
CA GLY A 51 2.21 -4.68 5.98
C GLY A 51 3.28 -4.72 4.88
N ASP A 52 4.56 -4.94 5.20
CA ASP A 52 5.68 -4.93 4.25
C ASP A 52 6.48 -6.24 4.31
N VAL A 53 6.12 -7.19 3.44
CA VAL A 53 6.78 -8.49 3.26
C VAL A 53 8.27 -8.34 2.92
N THR A 54 8.64 -7.25 2.23
CA THR A 54 10.03 -6.96 1.88
C THR A 54 10.87 -6.65 3.11
N ALA A 55 10.30 -5.96 4.10
CA ALA A 55 11.00 -5.66 5.34
C ALA A 55 11.30 -6.92 6.16
N VAL A 56 10.37 -7.88 6.20
CA VAL A 56 10.56 -9.17 6.89
C VAL A 56 11.64 -10.00 6.21
N ARG A 57 11.62 -10.08 4.87
CA ARG A 57 12.63 -10.78 4.08
C ARG A 57 14.03 -10.20 4.28
N ASP A 58 14.18 -8.88 4.22
CA ASP A 58 15.46 -8.21 4.43
C ASP A 58 15.98 -8.46 5.87
N LEU A 59 15.09 -8.39 6.86
CA LEU A 59 15.42 -8.62 8.26
C LEU A 59 15.92 -10.05 8.50
N LEU A 60 15.26 -11.03 7.89
CA LEU A 60 15.68 -12.42 7.95
C LEU A 60 17.00 -12.66 7.24
N ALA A 61 17.22 -12.07 6.07
CA ALA A 61 18.47 -12.25 5.33
C ALA A 61 19.68 -11.79 6.16
N VAL A 62 19.57 -10.62 6.80
CA VAL A 62 20.63 -10.09 7.69
C VAL A 62 20.75 -10.96 8.95
N SER A 63 19.63 -11.30 9.59
CA SER A 63 19.65 -12.08 10.83
C SER A 63 20.17 -13.50 10.65
N ILE A 64 19.87 -14.16 9.52
CA ILE A 64 20.40 -15.48 9.16
C ILE A 64 21.89 -15.37 8.84
N GLY A 65 22.31 -14.34 8.10
CA GLY A 65 23.72 -14.07 7.82
C GLY A 65 24.53 -13.89 9.12
N MET A 66 24.00 -13.14 10.07
CA MET A 66 24.59 -12.99 11.40
C MET A 66 24.48 -14.29 12.22
N SER A 67 23.39 -15.05 12.10
CA SER A 67 23.22 -16.31 12.84
C SER A 67 24.21 -17.39 12.40
N THR A 68 24.61 -17.37 11.13
CA THR A 68 25.48 -18.38 10.51
C THR A 68 26.95 -17.98 10.47
N ASP A 69 27.28 -16.68 10.49
CA ASP A 69 28.66 -16.19 10.54
C ASP A 69 28.92 -15.41 11.85
N PRO A 70 29.67 -15.98 12.81
CA PRO A 70 30.04 -15.29 14.04
C PRO A 70 30.75 -13.95 13.82
N ARG A 71 31.51 -13.78 12.73
CA ARG A 71 32.21 -12.52 12.45
C ARG A 71 31.23 -11.38 12.23
N LYS A 72 30.17 -11.63 11.46
CA LYS A 72 29.09 -10.67 11.21
C LYS A 72 28.35 -10.24 12.49
N ARG A 73 28.24 -11.12 13.49
CA ARG A 73 27.64 -10.77 14.81
C ARG A 73 28.47 -9.78 15.61
N HIS A 74 29.75 -9.64 15.31
CA HIS A 74 30.62 -8.70 16.01
C HIS A 74 30.89 -7.42 15.21
N GLU A 75 30.45 -7.36 13.95
CA GLU A 75 30.59 -6.20 13.08
C GLU A 75 29.47 -5.18 13.28
N VAL A 76 29.81 -3.97 13.73
CA VAL A 76 28.83 -2.90 14.02
C VAL A 76 27.99 -2.54 12.77
N SER A 77 28.56 -2.61 11.56
CA SER A 77 27.86 -2.35 10.30
C SER A 77 26.65 -3.26 10.06
N GLU A 78 26.76 -4.54 10.42
CA GLU A 78 25.65 -5.50 10.30
C GLU A 78 24.55 -5.18 11.31
N TRP A 79 24.92 -4.70 12.52
CA TRP A 79 23.95 -4.23 13.52
C TRP A 79 23.26 -2.92 13.13
N ILE A 80 23.95 -2.01 12.44
CA ILE A 80 23.33 -0.80 11.88
C ILE A 80 22.28 -1.19 10.84
N LEU A 81 22.62 -2.10 9.93
CA LEU A 81 21.69 -2.60 8.92
C LEU A 81 20.49 -3.28 9.58
N LEU A 82 20.73 -4.11 10.60
CA LEU A 82 19.68 -4.78 11.37
C LEU A 82 18.75 -3.77 12.05
N VAL A 83 19.28 -2.74 12.71
CA VAL A 83 18.50 -1.66 13.34
C VAL A 83 17.66 -0.89 12.32
N VAL A 84 18.23 -0.55 11.17
CA VAL A 84 17.50 0.13 10.07
C VAL A 84 16.32 -0.72 9.57
N LEU A 85 16.46 -2.05 9.55
CA LEU A 85 15.40 -2.96 9.16
C LEU A 85 14.33 -3.13 10.25
N LEU A 86 14.74 -3.17 11.52
CA LEU A 86 13.82 -3.23 12.67
C LEU A 86 12.92 -1.99 12.77
N PHE A 87 13.39 -0.82 12.37
CA PHE A 87 12.55 0.38 12.29
C PHE A 87 11.29 0.15 11.45
N ALA A 88 11.36 -0.62 10.36
CA ALA A 88 10.18 -0.91 9.53
C ALA A 88 9.12 -1.81 10.20
N LEU A 89 9.45 -2.44 11.33
CA LEU A 89 8.48 -3.19 12.14
C LEU A 89 7.69 -2.30 13.12
N ILE A 90 8.00 -0.99 13.19
CA ILE A 90 7.28 -0.01 14.01
C ILE A 90 6.19 0.66 13.15
N PRO A 91 4.90 0.49 13.48
CA PRO A 91 3.81 1.09 12.71
C PRO A 91 3.91 2.63 12.61
N VAL A 92 3.31 3.19 11.55
CA VAL A 92 3.11 4.63 11.31
C VAL A 92 4.37 5.44 10.96
N TYR A 93 5.51 5.22 11.63
CA TYR A 93 6.74 6.04 11.46
C TYR A 93 7.97 5.26 10.97
N GLY A 94 7.93 3.92 11.06
CA GLY A 94 9.08 3.06 10.84
C GLY A 94 9.67 3.02 9.43
N GLY A 95 8.80 3.04 8.41
CA GLY A 95 9.23 2.96 7.01
C GLY A 95 10.03 4.18 6.53
N VAL A 96 9.68 5.36 7.04
CA VAL A 96 10.37 6.62 6.70
C VAL A 96 11.75 6.63 7.34
N VAL A 97 11.84 6.27 8.62
CA VAL A 97 13.10 6.18 9.36
C VAL A 97 14.02 5.13 8.74
N LYS A 98 13.48 3.99 8.28
CA LYS A 98 14.24 3.00 7.49
C LYS A 98 14.82 3.61 6.21
N GLY A 99 14.01 4.37 5.46
CA GLY A 99 14.45 4.98 4.20
C GLY A 99 15.52 6.05 4.39
N VAL A 100 15.33 6.96 5.36
CA VAL A 100 16.36 7.94 5.74
C VAL A 100 17.61 7.24 6.28
N GLY A 101 17.43 6.21 7.11
CA GLY A 101 18.52 5.42 7.66
C GLY A 101 19.37 4.76 6.58
N ARG A 102 18.76 4.15 5.57
CA ARG A 102 19.49 3.56 4.42
C ARG A 102 20.29 4.59 3.64
N LEU A 103 19.75 5.79 3.43
CA LEU A 103 20.47 6.87 2.76
C LEU A 103 21.60 7.41 3.64
N ALA A 104 21.38 7.55 4.94
CA ALA A 104 22.39 7.98 5.90
C ALA A 104 23.62 7.05 5.94
N LEU A 105 23.48 5.75 5.63
CA LEU A 105 24.62 4.85 5.52
C LEU A 105 25.65 5.26 4.46
N ARG A 106 25.22 6.03 3.44
CA ARG A 106 26.09 6.55 2.37
C ARG A 106 26.86 7.81 2.76
N VAL A 107 26.66 8.33 3.96
CA VAL A 107 27.41 9.49 4.48
C VAL A 107 28.89 9.12 4.57
N THR A 108 29.72 9.99 3.98
CA THR A 108 31.17 9.77 3.85
C THR A 108 32.00 10.75 4.67
N GLY A 109 31.41 11.85 5.16
CA GLY A 109 32.13 12.97 5.77
C GLY A 109 32.71 13.95 4.74
N ASP A 110 32.58 13.65 3.44
CA ASP A 110 32.94 14.57 2.36
C ASP A 110 31.80 15.56 2.13
N ALA A 111 32.08 16.84 2.39
CA ALA A 111 31.06 17.88 2.33
C ALA A 111 30.38 18.02 0.95
N ALA A 112 31.05 17.69 -0.17
CA ALA A 112 30.46 17.79 -1.50
C ALA A 112 29.54 16.58 -1.81
N LYS A 113 29.96 15.38 -1.40
CA LYS A 113 29.15 14.15 -1.55
C LYS A 113 27.97 14.17 -0.60
N ASP A 114 28.18 14.58 0.65
CA ASP A 114 27.14 14.60 1.67
C ASP A 114 26.09 15.70 1.38
N ARG A 115 26.45 16.79 0.68
CA ARG A 115 25.48 17.76 0.12
C ARG A 115 24.58 17.15 -0.95
N LYS A 116 25.14 16.35 -1.87
CA LYS A 116 24.32 15.63 -2.88
C LYS A 116 23.42 14.60 -2.21
N LEU A 117 23.95 13.89 -1.23
CA LEU A 117 23.19 12.92 -0.44
C LEU A 117 22.07 13.59 0.36
N LEU A 118 22.32 14.78 0.93
CA LEU A 118 21.27 15.55 1.60
C LEU A 118 20.14 15.92 0.63
N VAL A 119 20.47 16.33 -0.60
CA VAL A 119 19.46 16.59 -1.64
C VAL A 119 18.66 15.33 -1.93
N GLU A 120 19.30 14.15 -2.00
CA GLU A 120 18.60 12.86 -2.12
C GLU A 120 17.68 12.56 -0.92
N VAL A 121 18.13 12.83 0.31
CA VAL A 121 17.34 12.64 1.54
C VAL A 121 16.16 13.59 1.60
N VAL A 122 16.34 14.86 1.24
CA VAL A 122 15.26 15.85 1.14
C VAL A 122 14.28 15.46 0.05
N HIS A 123 14.74 15.01 -1.11
CA HIS A 123 13.88 14.47 -2.16
C HIS A 123 13.09 13.25 -1.71
N PHE A 124 13.72 12.33 -0.98
CA PHE A 124 13.07 11.17 -0.38
C PHE A 124 11.98 11.60 0.63
N LEU A 125 12.28 12.52 1.54
CA LEU A 125 11.31 13.00 2.55
C LEU A 125 10.14 13.78 1.94
N ASN A 126 10.41 14.62 0.94
CA ASN A 126 9.39 15.36 0.18
C ASN A 126 8.51 14.42 -0.67
N ARG A 127 9.06 13.29 -1.11
CA ARG A 127 8.36 12.22 -1.83
C ARG A 127 7.41 11.45 -0.91
N VAL A 128 7.81 11.22 0.34
CA VAL A 128 7.00 10.49 1.34
C VAL A 128 5.95 11.36 2.04
N GLY A 129 6.02 12.69 1.90
CA GLY A 129 4.93 13.60 2.27
C GLY A 129 5.02 14.22 3.67
N HIS A 130 6.22 14.35 4.23
CA HIS A 130 6.43 14.91 5.58
C HIS A 130 6.32 16.44 5.70
N GLY A 131 5.81 17.13 4.68
CA GLY A 131 5.76 18.59 4.63
C GLY A 131 7.17 19.17 4.52
N ASP A 132 7.68 19.78 5.60
CA ASP A 132 9.03 20.35 5.68
C ASP A 132 10.07 19.26 5.99
N ALA A 133 10.67 18.71 4.94
CA ALA A 133 11.69 17.67 5.01
C ALA A 133 12.92 18.08 5.84
N LEU A 134 13.33 19.35 5.81
CA LEU A 134 14.49 19.81 6.58
C LEU A 134 14.15 19.90 8.06
N LYS A 135 12.97 20.42 8.41
CA LYS A 135 12.47 20.42 9.79
C LYS A 135 12.26 19.01 10.33
N TRP A 136 11.72 18.10 9.52
CA TRP A 136 11.58 16.69 9.92
C TRP A 136 12.94 16.02 10.11
N LEU A 137 13.88 16.22 9.19
CA LEU A 137 15.23 15.66 9.32
C LEU A 137 15.95 16.20 10.56
N ARG A 138 15.77 17.48 10.89
CA ARG A 138 16.31 18.11 12.12
C ARG A 138 15.67 17.58 13.40
N SER A 139 14.39 17.16 13.36
CA SER A 139 13.70 16.61 14.53
C SER A 139 13.91 15.11 14.71
N LEU A 140 14.48 14.43 13.71
CA LEU A 140 14.80 13.01 13.79
C LEU A 140 15.90 12.76 14.82
N ASP A 141 15.54 11.97 15.83
CA ASP A 141 16.44 11.43 16.84
C ASP A 141 16.16 9.93 16.95
N VAL A 142 17.06 9.12 16.38
CA VAL A 142 16.87 7.66 16.33
C VAL A 142 17.12 7.00 17.68
N ARG A 143 17.84 7.67 18.60
CA ARG A 143 18.18 7.12 19.92
C ARG A 143 16.96 6.99 20.82
N LYS A 144 15.94 7.84 20.62
CA LYS A 144 14.64 7.74 21.31
C LYS A 144 13.96 6.36 21.15
N TYR A 145 14.28 5.63 20.09
CA TYR A 145 13.68 4.34 19.77
C TYR A 145 14.50 3.14 20.29
N GLN A 146 15.57 3.36 21.05
CA GLN A 146 16.46 2.29 21.52
C GLN A 146 15.73 1.16 22.26
N LYS A 147 14.90 1.50 23.25
CA LYS A 147 14.16 0.50 24.03
C LYS A 147 13.13 -0.27 23.16
N PRO A 148 12.25 0.39 22.38
CA PRO A 148 11.36 -0.30 21.44
C PRO A 148 12.09 -1.23 20.45
N LEU A 149 13.26 -0.83 19.95
CA LEU A 149 14.06 -1.63 19.02
C LEU A 149 14.68 -2.85 19.68
N LEU A 150 15.18 -2.71 20.91
CA LEU A 150 15.68 -3.84 21.71
C LEU A 150 14.57 -4.86 21.96
N ASP A 151 13.39 -4.40 22.39
CA ASP A 151 12.25 -5.25 22.68
C ASP A 151 11.77 -5.98 21.41
N LYS A 152 11.71 -5.27 20.27
CA LYS A 152 11.34 -5.86 18.98
C LYS A 152 12.36 -6.88 18.48
N LEU A 153 13.66 -6.60 18.61
CA LEU A 153 14.71 -7.52 18.22
C LEU A 153 14.65 -8.81 19.06
N LYS A 154 14.58 -8.69 20.38
CA LYS A 154 14.51 -9.85 21.29
C LYS A 154 13.27 -10.70 20.98
N SER A 155 12.10 -10.06 20.85
CA SER A 155 10.86 -10.74 20.47
C SER A 155 10.93 -11.44 19.11
N PHE A 156 11.56 -10.81 18.12
CA PHE A 156 11.78 -11.40 16.80
C PHE A 156 12.68 -12.63 16.86
N CYS A 157 13.85 -12.52 17.50
CA CYS A 157 14.80 -13.61 17.65
C CYS A 157 14.19 -14.80 18.41
N GLU A 158 13.49 -14.55 19.51
CA GLU A 158 12.79 -15.59 20.26
C GLU A 158 11.74 -16.32 19.44
N SER A 159 10.95 -15.59 18.64
CA SER A 159 9.94 -16.18 17.77
C SER A 159 10.57 -17.04 16.68
N MET A 160 11.67 -16.60 16.08
CA MET A 160 12.41 -17.39 15.09
C MET A 160 13.04 -18.65 15.70
N HIS A 161 13.65 -18.54 16.88
CA HIS A 161 14.22 -19.68 17.59
C HIS A 161 13.14 -20.74 17.91
N ARG A 162 11.99 -20.32 18.46
CA ARG A 162 10.86 -21.21 18.75
C ARG A 162 10.36 -21.93 17.49
N THR A 163 10.22 -21.20 16.40
CA THR A 163 9.70 -21.73 15.13
C THR A 163 10.64 -22.77 14.53
N ILE A 164 11.94 -22.47 14.48
CA ILE A 164 12.93 -23.41 13.95
C ILE A 164 12.98 -24.67 14.81
N LYS A 165 12.88 -24.53 16.13
CA LYS A 165 12.82 -25.67 17.05
C LYS A 165 11.57 -26.52 16.83
N GLN A 166 10.40 -25.90 16.67
CA GLN A 166 9.16 -26.62 16.34
C GLN A 166 9.27 -27.38 15.01
N VAL A 167 9.89 -26.76 13.99
CA VAL A 167 10.14 -27.41 12.70
C VAL A 167 11.06 -28.62 12.86
N LEU A 168 12.15 -28.49 13.63
CA LEU A 168 13.09 -29.59 13.88
C LEU A 168 12.46 -30.74 14.70
N ASP A 169 11.62 -30.42 15.68
CA ASP A 169 10.97 -31.40 16.55
C ASP A 169 9.79 -32.13 15.88
N ALA A 170 9.22 -31.54 14.83
CA ALA A 170 8.14 -32.11 14.04
C ALA A 170 8.57 -33.39 13.29
N ARG A 171 7.60 -34.26 12.99
CA ARG A 171 7.84 -35.53 12.27
C ARG A 171 8.54 -35.30 10.92
N VAL A 172 8.18 -34.22 10.22
CA VAL A 172 8.81 -33.80 8.96
C VAL A 172 10.23 -33.26 9.15
N GLY A 173 10.51 -32.55 10.26
CA GLY A 173 11.86 -32.09 10.61
C GLY A 173 12.83 -33.22 10.86
N LYS A 174 12.36 -34.27 11.55
CA LYS A 174 13.13 -35.50 11.81
C LYS A 174 13.44 -36.30 10.54
N MET A 175 12.68 -36.07 9.47
CA MET A 175 12.89 -36.70 8.15
C MET A 175 13.79 -35.86 7.23
N LEU A 176 14.21 -34.66 7.63
CA LEU A 176 15.12 -33.83 6.83
C LEU A 176 16.52 -34.47 6.73
N PRO A 177 17.24 -34.32 5.61
CA PRO A 177 18.63 -34.73 5.51
C PRO A 177 19.53 -34.03 6.56
N ASN A 178 20.54 -34.74 7.08
CA ASN A 178 21.45 -34.23 8.12
C ASN A 178 22.06 -32.84 7.85
N PRO A 179 22.50 -32.48 6.63
CA PRO A 179 23.03 -31.14 6.36
C PRO A 179 22.00 -30.02 6.59
N TRP A 180 20.73 -30.30 6.33
CA TRP A 180 19.63 -29.34 6.48
C TRP A 180 19.23 -29.19 7.94
N GLN A 181 19.19 -30.29 8.69
CA GLN A 181 19.00 -30.26 10.14
C GLN A 181 20.10 -29.45 10.83
N LEU A 182 21.37 -29.68 10.45
CA LEU A 182 22.52 -28.97 11.00
C LEU A 182 22.47 -27.46 10.68
N GLN A 183 22.05 -27.10 9.47
CA GLN A 183 21.88 -25.70 9.08
C GLN A 183 20.76 -25.02 9.88
N LEU A 184 19.61 -25.66 10.05
CA LEU A 184 18.52 -25.14 10.87
C LEU A 184 18.94 -25.00 12.34
N GLN A 185 19.66 -25.98 12.90
CA GLN A 185 20.22 -25.89 14.26
C GLN A 185 21.22 -24.75 14.40
N THR A 186 22.07 -24.54 13.38
CA THR A 186 23.03 -23.42 13.35
C THR A 186 22.30 -22.08 13.36
N VAL A 187 21.27 -21.93 12.53
CA VAL A 187 20.45 -20.71 12.47
C VAL A 187 19.70 -20.50 13.79
N ALA A 188 19.12 -21.54 14.39
CA ALA A 188 18.43 -21.46 15.67
C ALA A 188 19.36 -21.05 16.82
N GLY A 189 20.58 -21.59 16.85
CA GLY A 189 21.62 -21.19 17.80
C GLY A 189 22.04 -19.73 17.61
N GLY A 190 22.15 -19.28 16.36
CA GLY A 190 22.42 -17.88 16.05
C GLY A 190 21.33 -16.92 16.53
N PHE A 191 20.06 -17.29 16.41
CA PHE A 191 18.93 -16.54 16.96
C PHE A 191 18.88 -16.53 18.49
N ASP A 192 19.50 -17.49 19.18
CA ASP A 192 19.67 -17.46 20.65
C ASP A 192 20.81 -16.51 21.08
N GLU A 193 21.85 -16.39 20.26
CA GLU A 193 23.01 -15.53 20.55
C GLU A 193 22.79 -14.04 20.26
N LEU A 194 21.98 -13.70 19.24
CA LEU A 194 21.71 -12.30 18.88
C LEU A 194 21.11 -11.48 20.06
N PRO A 195 20.09 -11.95 20.80
CA PRO A 195 19.57 -11.26 21.99
C PRO A 195 20.62 -10.96 23.06
N LYS A 196 21.61 -11.84 23.24
CA LYS A 196 22.68 -11.69 24.25
C LYS A 196 23.63 -10.54 23.91
N LEU A 197 23.81 -10.27 22.62
CA LEU A 197 24.63 -9.17 22.12
C LEU A 197 23.85 -7.86 21.93
N ALA A 198 22.52 -7.92 21.88
CA ALA A 198 21.66 -6.79 21.55
C ALA A 198 21.85 -5.59 22.47
N ASP A 199 21.92 -5.79 23.79
CA ASP A 199 22.05 -4.71 24.78
C ASP A 199 23.37 -3.93 24.63
N LYS A 200 24.40 -4.54 24.03
CA LYS A 200 25.69 -3.90 23.73
C LYS A 200 25.73 -3.31 22.33
N MET A 201 25.18 -4.00 21.33
CA MET A 201 25.39 -3.66 19.92
C MET A 201 24.31 -2.73 19.36
N VAL A 202 23.07 -2.81 19.84
CA VAL A 202 21.99 -1.90 19.39
C VAL A 202 22.29 -0.44 19.77
N PRO A 203 22.75 -0.10 21.00
CA PRO A 203 23.14 1.28 21.30
C PRO A 203 24.28 1.78 20.42
N LYS A 204 25.33 0.96 20.19
CA LYS A 204 26.45 1.32 19.31
C LYS A 204 26.00 1.59 17.87
N ALA A 205 25.12 0.74 17.35
CA ALA A 205 24.57 0.89 16.01
C ALA A 205 23.71 2.15 15.89
N LEU A 206 22.89 2.45 16.92
CA LEU A 206 22.10 3.68 16.97
C LEU A 206 22.96 4.93 17.08
N ASP A 207 24.05 4.88 17.86
CA ASP A 207 24.99 5.99 17.97
C ASP A 207 25.65 6.30 16.62
N GLU A 208 26.09 5.27 15.90
CA GLU A 208 26.71 5.44 14.58
C GLU A 208 25.71 5.91 13.51
N LEU A 209 24.49 5.38 13.53
CA LEU A 209 23.40 5.83 12.66
C LEU A 209 23.03 7.29 12.93
N GLU A 210 22.88 7.66 14.21
CA GLU A 210 22.63 9.04 14.65
C GLU A 210 23.76 9.97 14.20
N ASN A 211 25.02 9.56 14.34
CA ASN A 211 26.16 10.38 13.88
C ASN A 211 26.09 10.66 12.38
N LYS A 212 25.71 9.66 11.56
CA LYS A 212 25.51 9.85 10.12
C LYS A 212 24.34 10.77 9.82
N ILE A 213 23.23 10.65 10.55
CA ILE A 213 22.07 11.55 10.42
C ILE A 213 22.46 12.99 10.81
N ARG A 214 23.27 13.17 11.85
CA ARG A 214 23.77 14.49 12.29
C ARG A 214 24.64 15.17 11.25
N VAL A 215 25.47 14.42 10.51
CA VAL A 215 26.22 15.00 9.38
C VAL A 215 25.25 15.57 8.34
N LEU A 216 24.15 14.88 8.04
CA LEU A 216 23.13 15.38 7.11
C LEU A 216 22.37 16.59 7.69
N GLN A 217 22.02 16.58 8.98
CA GLN A 217 21.40 17.71 9.67
C GLN A 217 22.29 18.97 9.66
N ASN A 218 23.60 18.80 9.90
CA ASN A 218 24.57 19.90 9.85
C ASN A 218 24.79 20.39 8.42
N THR A 219 24.85 19.49 7.44
CA THR A 219 24.95 19.84 6.02
C THR A 219 23.74 20.65 5.56
N ALA A 220 22.55 20.36 6.09
CA ALA A 220 21.33 21.14 5.83
C ALA A 220 21.44 22.56 6.38
N TYR A 221 21.97 22.69 7.59
CA TYR A 221 22.19 23.98 8.22
C TYR A 221 23.25 24.83 7.49
N GLU A 222 24.31 24.23 6.94
CA GLU A 222 25.31 24.93 6.13
C GLU A 222 24.81 25.30 4.73
N GLY A 223 23.92 24.50 4.14
CA GLY A 223 23.28 24.77 2.85
C GLY A 223 22.42 26.04 2.87
N GLU A 224 21.77 26.33 3.99
CA GLU A 224 21.04 27.58 4.22
C GLU A 224 21.97 28.81 4.36
N LYS A 225 23.25 28.63 4.74
CA LYS A 225 24.19 29.73 5.04
C LYS A 225 25.03 30.25 3.86
N ARG A 226 24.95 29.70 2.64
CA ARG A 226 25.79 30.13 1.49
C ARG A 226 25.12 31.14 0.54
N SER A 227 25.38 32.42 0.86
CA SER A 227 25.53 33.66 0.06
C SER A 227 24.91 33.84 -1.35
N VAL A 228 24.05 34.85 -1.46
CA VAL A 228 23.90 35.71 -2.65
C VAL A 228 25.16 36.60 -2.77
N ALA A 229 25.80 36.59 -3.94
CA ALA A 229 26.90 37.52 -4.24
C ALA A 229 26.32 38.84 -4.76
N THR A 230 26.39 39.90 -3.95
CA THR A 230 26.21 41.28 -4.41
C THR A 230 27.57 41.95 -4.39
N GLY A 231 27.99 42.53 -5.52
CA GLY A 231 29.32 43.10 -5.69
C GLY A 231 29.63 44.21 -4.68
N GLY A 232 30.73 44.02 -3.93
CA GLY A 232 31.51 45.05 -3.25
C GLY A 232 30.95 45.63 -1.94
N LYS A 233 31.69 45.38 -0.84
CA LYS A 233 31.63 45.97 0.53
C LYS A 233 30.77 45.22 1.59
N PRO A 234 31.16 45.32 2.90
CA PRO A 234 31.49 44.16 3.74
C PRO A 234 30.29 43.43 4.33
N ARG A 235 30.54 42.14 4.65
CA ARG A 235 29.64 41.20 5.30
C ARG A 235 29.00 41.82 6.54
N VAL A 236 27.71 42.12 6.45
CA VAL A 236 26.85 42.29 7.62
C VAL A 236 26.10 40.98 7.78
N GLU A 237 26.39 40.25 8.85
CA GLU A 237 25.54 39.17 9.34
C GLU A 237 24.20 39.79 9.73
N ARG A 238 23.20 39.59 8.88
CA ARG A 238 21.81 39.84 9.24
C ARG A 238 21.14 38.49 9.31
N GLU A 239 20.71 38.12 10.52
CA GLU A 239 19.57 37.24 10.71
C GLU A 239 18.41 37.87 9.95
N SER A 240 18.24 37.51 8.68
CA SER A 240 17.02 37.84 7.98
C SER A 240 15.95 36.96 8.60
N GLU A 241 15.25 37.51 9.58
CA GLU A 241 13.81 37.37 9.74
C GLU A 241 13.15 37.76 8.39
N ALA A 242 13.36 36.94 7.37
CA ALA A 242 12.35 36.79 6.35
C ALA A 242 11.26 36.01 7.08
N VAL A 243 10.31 36.73 7.65
CA VAL A 243 8.96 36.22 7.81
C VAL A 243 8.55 35.76 6.42
N LEU A 244 8.80 34.49 6.13
CA LEU A 244 8.06 33.76 5.15
C LEU A 244 6.62 33.83 5.66
N GLU A 245 5.83 34.76 5.15
CA GLU A 245 4.43 34.47 4.89
C GLU A 245 4.40 33.37 3.81
N GLU A 246 4.85 32.18 4.19
CA GLU A 246 4.54 30.97 3.47
C GLU A 246 3.07 30.71 3.79
N LYS A 247 2.19 31.23 2.93
CA LYS A 247 0.94 30.53 2.68
C LYS A 247 1.35 29.12 2.29
N VAL A 248 1.28 28.23 3.28
CA VAL A 248 1.46 26.78 3.15
C VAL A 248 0.75 26.36 1.87
N ARG A 249 1.47 26.23 0.77
CA ARG A 249 0.97 25.52 -0.39
C ARG A 249 1.19 24.06 -0.04
N VAL A 250 0.27 23.54 0.78
CA VAL A 250 -0.10 22.13 0.79
C VAL A 250 -0.03 21.70 -0.67
N ARG A 251 0.69 20.61 -0.99
CA ARG A 251 0.66 20.04 -2.35
C ARG A 251 -0.81 19.95 -2.74
N LYS A 252 -1.29 20.89 -3.55
CA LYS A 252 -2.65 20.80 -4.05
C LYS A 252 -2.61 19.58 -4.94
N LEU A 253 -3.28 18.52 -4.50
CA LEU A 253 -3.67 17.45 -5.39
C LEU A 253 -4.24 18.12 -6.65
N PRO A 254 -3.86 17.69 -7.87
CA PRO A 254 -4.46 18.25 -9.07
C PRO A 254 -5.98 18.21 -8.89
N GLN A 255 -6.64 19.37 -8.79
CA GLN A 255 -8.10 19.41 -8.73
C GLN A 255 -8.57 19.10 -10.14
N GLY A 256 -9.00 17.86 -10.34
CA GLY A 256 -9.56 17.38 -11.57
C GLY A 256 -10.97 17.87 -11.79
N ARG A 257 -11.51 17.50 -12.94
CA ARG A 257 -12.84 17.91 -13.38
C ARG A 257 -13.97 17.27 -12.56
N TYR A 258 -13.72 16.11 -11.96
CA TYR A 258 -14.73 15.27 -11.34
C TYR A 258 -14.48 15.09 -9.84
N SER A 259 -14.52 16.17 -9.07
CA SER A 259 -14.23 16.11 -7.62
C SER A 259 -15.14 15.18 -6.83
N ALA A 260 -14.54 14.46 -5.89
CA ALA A 260 -15.23 13.57 -4.95
C ALA A 260 -16.28 14.33 -4.14
N THR A 261 -17.47 13.74 -4.00
CA THR A 261 -18.54 14.31 -3.17
C THR A 261 -18.10 14.32 -1.71
N PRO A 262 -18.10 15.48 -1.02
CA PRO A 262 -17.73 15.54 0.39
C PRO A 262 -18.64 14.66 1.24
N ALA A 263 -18.04 13.80 2.07
CA ALA A 263 -18.75 12.87 2.93
C ALA A 263 -17.95 12.55 4.21
N LEU A 264 -17.26 13.55 4.75
CA LEU A 264 -16.45 13.48 5.96
C LEU A 264 -17.31 13.15 7.17
N VAL A 265 -16.96 12.09 7.90
CA VAL A 265 -17.73 11.62 9.07
C VAL A 265 -17.82 12.68 10.17
N ARG A 266 -16.77 13.50 10.32
CA ARG A 266 -16.73 14.59 11.29
C ARG A 266 -17.72 15.72 10.99
N GLU A 267 -18.13 15.89 9.74
CA GLU A 267 -19.02 16.99 9.31
C GLU A 267 -20.49 16.64 9.57
N LYS A 268 -20.87 16.62 10.85
CA LYS A 268 -22.17 16.12 11.32
C LYS A 268 -23.37 16.76 10.60
N GLU A 269 -23.31 18.06 10.32
CA GLU A 269 -24.39 18.78 9.63
C GLU A 269 -24.54 18.32 8.18
N LEU A 270 -23.44 18.21 7.43
CA LEU A 270 -23.44 17.69 6.07
C LEU A 270 -23.95 16.25 6.04
N ILE A 271 -23.47 15.40 6.96
CA ILE A 271 -23.92 14.01 7.05
C ILE A 271 -25.41 13.93 7.38
N ALA A 272 -25.94 14.81 8.23
CA ALA A 272 -27.38 14.87 8.50
C ALA A 272 -28.18 15.24 7.23
N LEU A 273 -27.70 16.19 6.43
CA LEU A 273 -28.33 16.54 5.14
C LEU A 273 -28.29 15.39 4.14
N LEU A 274 -27.15 14.70 4.02
CA LEU A 274 -27.01 13.54 3.13
C LEU A 274 -27.93 12.39 3.60
N ARG A 275 -28.03 12.15 4.92
CA ARG A 275 -28.94 11.14 5.47
C ARG A 275 -30.40 11.50 5.24
N ALA A 276 -30.78 12.76 5.36
CA ALA A 276 -32.13 13.21 5.03
C ALA A 276 -32.44 13.01 3.53
N LYS A 277 -31.45 13.25 2.66
CA LYS A 277 -31.58 13.08 1.20
C LYS A 277 -31.69 11.61 0.78
N TYR A 278 -30.81 10.74 1.27
CA TYR A 278 -30.69 9.35 0.81
C TYR A 278 -31.39 8.34 1.69
N GLY A 279 -31.60 8.64 2.97
CA GLY A 279 -32.27 7.77 3.95
C GLY A 279 -33.63 7.24 3.49
N PRO A 280 -34.54 8.07 2.94
CA PRO A 280 -35.83 7.59 2.45
C PRO A 280 -35.74 6.55 1.32
N TRP A 281 -34.68 6.58 0.51
CA TRP A 281 -34.44 5.59 -0.54
C TRP A 281 -33.81 4.33 0.03
N ILE A 282 -32.85 4.46 0.95
CA ILE A 282 -32.22 3.33 1.64
C ILE A 282 -33.28 2.52 2.41
N ALA A 283 -34.22 3.19 3.08
CA ALA A 283 -35.34 2.55 3.75
C ALA A 283 -36.26 1.76 2.80
N LYS A 284 -36.26 2.09 1.49
CA LYS A 284 -36.98 1.37 0.42
C LYS A 284 -36.15 0.26 -0.24
N GLY A 285 -34.98 -0.07 0.31
CA GLY A 285 -34.13 -1.16 -0.14
C GLY A 285 -33.00 -0.77 -1.10
N TRP A 286 -32.72 0.53 -1.29
CA TRP A 286 -31.50 0.93 -2.00
C TRP A 286 -30.25 0.62 -1.16
N PRO A 287 -29.09 0.34 -1.79
CA PRO A 287 -27.85 0.08 -1.07
C PRO A 287 -27.51 1.20 -0.09
N ASP A 288 -27.07 0.85 1.12
CA ASP A 288 -26.72 1.84 2.14
C ASP A 288 -25.39 2.52 1.80
N LEU A 289 -25.48 3.79 1.39
CA LEU A 289 -24.33 4.64 1.07
C LEU A 289 -23.48 5.00 2.30
N PHE A 290 -24.01 4.84 3.51
CA PHE A 290 -23.32 5.16 4.77
C PHE A 290 -22.69 3.94 5.44
N ARG A 291 -22.79 2.76 4.83
CA ARG A 291 -22.34 1.50 5.43
C ARG A 291 -20.83 1.43 5.60
N THR A 292 -20.09 1.92 4.61
CA THR A 292 -18.63 1.77 4.56
C THR A 292 -17.97 3.10 4.91
N VAL A 293 -17.24 3.10 6.02
CA VAL A 293 -16.34 4.19 6.40
C VAL A 293 -14.91 3.75 6.09
N ASP A 294 -14.16 4.59 5.40
CA ASP A 294 -12.72 4.41 5.21
C ASP A 294 -11.98 5.75 5.31
N ASN A 295 -10.65 5.70 5.30
CA ASN A 295 -9.78 6.88 5.33
C ASN A 295 -8.78 6.89 4.18
N THR A 296 -9.15 6.24 3.07
CA THR A 296 -8.22 5.95 1.97
C THR A 296 -8.18 7.04 0.90
N ALA A 297 -9.18 7.91 0.88
CA ALA A 297 -9.29 9.03 -0.05
C ALA A 297 -8.33 10.16 0.33
N LEU A 298 -7.22 10.30 -0.42
CA LEU A 298 -6.19 11.30 -0.14
C LEU A 298 -6.69 12.74 -0.29
N VAL A 299 -7.72 12.97 -1.11
CA VAL A 299 -8.36 14.30 -1.28
C VAL A 299 -8.95 14.84 0.02
N PHE A 300 -9.28 13.96 0.96
CA PHE A 300 -9.77 14.30 2.29
C PHE A 300 -8.71 14.09 3.37
N GLU A 301 -7.42 14.18 3.02
CA GLU A 301 -6.30 14.17 3.98
C GLU A 301 -6.28 12.95 4.93
N ARG A 302 -6.78 11.80 4.47
CA ARG A 302 -6.93 10.56 5.27
C ARG A 302 -7.89 10.68 6.46
N GLU A 303 -8.85 11.55 6.35
CA GLU A 303 -9.98 11.58 7.28
C GLU A 303 -10.99 10.50 6.96
N GLU A 304 -11.76 10.11 7.98
CA GLU A 304 -12.84 9.15 7.82
C GLU A 304 -13.95 9.75 6.95
N ILE A 305 -14.30 9.01 5.89
CA ILE A 305 -15.33 9.36 4.91
C ILE A 305 -16.28 8.20 4.66
N TYR A 306 -17.50 8.49 4.22
CA TYR A 306 -18.38 7.47 3.64
C TYR A 306 -17.98 7.18 2.19
N ALA A 307 -17.24 6.09 2.00
CA ALA A 307 -16.55 5.73 0.76
C ALA A 307 -17.47 5.67 -0.47
N ALA A 308 -18.67 5.11 -0.30
CA ALA A 308 -19.64 4.99 -1.38
C ALA A 308 -20.08 6.38 -1.89
N ILE A 309 -20.29 7.34 -1.00
CA ILE A 309 -20.68 8.71 -1.37
C ILE A 309 -19.51 9.42 -2.04
N ALA A 310 -18.33 9.35 -1.42
CA ALA A 310 -17.12 9.98 -1.93
C ALA A 310 -16.68 9.46 -3.31
N SER A 311 -17.07 8.22 -3.66
CA SER A 311 -16.77 7.64 -4.98
C SER A 311 -17.49 8.31 -6.15
N PHE A 312 -18.50 9.15 -5.89
CA PHE A 312 -19.25 9.86 -6.91
C PHE A 312 -18.86 11.33 -7.03
N HIS A 313 -18.92 11.84 -8.24
CA HIS A 313 -18.92 13.27 -8.53
C HIS A 313 -20.35 13.77 -8.75
N GLY A 314 -20.71 14.84 -8.05
CA GLY A 314 -21.98 15.54 -8.27
C GLY A 314 -23.20 14.74 -7.81
N GLU A 315 -24.21 14.64 -8.67
CA GLU A 315 -25.48 14.03 -8.32
C GLU A 315 -25.41 12.50 -8.29
N ILE A 316 -25.94 11.91 -7.22
CA ILE A 316 -26.19 10.47 -7.08
C ILE A 316 -27.70 10.23 -7.21
N ALA A 317 -28.10 9.56 -8.29
CA ALA A 317 -29.49 9.30 -8.62
C ALA A 317 -29.92 7.88 -8.23
N ALA A 318 -31.11 7.75 -7.65
CA ALA A 318 -31.73 6.46 -7.37
C ALA A 318 -32.31 5.85 -8.65
N TRP A 319 -31.78 4.69 -9.05
CA TRP A 319 -32.27 3.88 -10.17
C TRP A 319 -32.88 2.58 -9.65
N ASP A 320 -34.00 2.19 -10.25
CA ASP A 320 -34.65 0.90 -10.04
C ASP A 320 -34.50 0.01 -11.28
N ALA A 321 -35.06 -1.19 -11.24
CA ALA A 321 -34.99 -2.17 -12.32
C ALA A 321 -35.49 -1.62 -13.67
N ALA A 322 -36.51 -0.75 -13.67
CA ALA A 322 -37.03 -0.14 -14.89
C ALA A 322 -36.03 0.82 -15.53
N LYS A 323 -35.34 1.65 -14.73
CA LYS A 323 -34.27 2.53 -15.25
C LYS A 323 -33.00 1.77 -15.63
N LEU A 324 -32.75 0.63 -15.00
CA LEU A 324 -31.61 -0.24 -15.30
C LEU A 324 -31.80 -1.03 -16.61
N ALA A 325 -33.05 -1.37 -16.96
CA ALA A 325 -33.40 -2.10 -18.18
C ALA A 325 -32.78 -1.45 -19.44
N GLY A 326 -32.35 -2.27 -20.39
CA GLY A 326 -31.72 -1.87 -21.65
C GLY A 326 -30.27 -1.36 -21.53
N ASN A 327 -29.74 -1.16 -20.31
CA ASN A 327 -28.38 -0.66 -20.14
C ASN A 327 -27.34 -1.78 -20.22
N LYS A 328 -26.11 -1.39 -20.59
CA LYS A 328 -24.95 -2.28 -20.52
C LYS A 328 -24.15 -1.98 -19.27
N VAL A 329 -23.73 -3.01 -18.56
CA VAL A 329 -22.89 -2.90 -17.37
C VAL A 329 -21.65 -3.74 -17.54
N PHE A 330 -20.55 -3.33 -16.93
CA PHE A 330 -19.31 -4.08 -16.94
C PHE A 330 -18.58 -3.99 -15.60
N ARG A 331 -17.72 -4.98 -15.33
CA ARG A 331 -16.85 -4.99 -14.17
C ARG A 331 -15.55 -5.71 -14.50
N VAL A 332 -14.44 -5.05 -14.19
CA VAL A 332 -13.09 -5.61 -14.35
C VAL A 332 -12.65 -6.23 -13.04
N PHE A 333 -12.00 -7.38 -13.11
CA PHE A 333 -11.52 -8.14 -11.96
C PHE A 333 -10.24 -8.94 -12.30
N GLY A 334 -9.59 -9.52 -11.30
CA GLY A 334 -8.25 -10.08 -11.45
C GLY A 334 -7.73 -10.81 -10.22
N ASN A 335 -6.74 -11.69 -10.45
CA ASN A 335 -5.90 -12.22 -9.39
C ASN A 335 -5.06 -11.09 -8.78
N ALA A 336 -4.65 -11.20 -7.51
CA ALA A 336 -3.64 -10.31 -6.99
C ALA A 336 -2.34 -10.42 -7.81
N LEU A 337 -1.67 -9.29 -8.04
CA LEU A 337 -0.33 -9.22 -8.63
C LEU A 337 0.57 -8.37 -7.72
N ASP A 338 1.73 -7.94 -8.21
CA ASP A 338 2.75 -7.25 -7.41
C ASP A 338 2.26 -5.91 -6.83
N ILE A 339 1.40 -5.19 -7.56
CA ILE A 339 0.84 -3.89 -7.14
C ILE A 339 -0.64 -4.00 -6.79
N GLY A 340 -1.42 -4.68 -7.63
CA GLY A 340 -2.87 -4.70 -7.51
C GLY A 340 -3.39 -5.83 -6.63
N GLY A 341 -4.33 -5.49 -5.73
CA GLY A 341 -5.04 -6.47 -4.93
C GLY A 341 -5.93 -7.40 -5.76
N GLU A 342 -6.27 -8.55 -5.16
CA GLU A 342 -7.27 -9.46 -5.72
C GLU A 342 -8.63 -8.76 -5.80
N SER A 343 -9.37 -9.07 -6.87
CA SER A 343 -10.71 -8.55 -7.07
C SER A 343 -11.62 -9.60 -7.69
N PHE A 344 -12.93 -9.40 -7.50
CA PHE A 344 -13.95 -10.38 -7.83
C PHE A 344 -14.97 -9.81 -8.80
N ALA A 345 -15.51 -10.69 -9.64
CA ALA A 345 -16.51 -10.35 -10.65
C ALA A 345 -17.86 -9.95 -10.02
N GLY A 346 -18.22 -10.45 -8.83
CA GLY A 346 -19.43 -10.05 -8.11
C GLY A 346 -19.15 -9.06 -6.99
N GLY A 347 -19.15 -7.76 -7.29
CA GLY A 347 -19.06 -6.71 -6.25
C GLY A 347 -20.01 -5.54 -6.51
N MET A 348 -19.87 -4.50 -5.70
CA MET A 348 -20.86 -3.41 -5.63
C MET A 348 -20.73 -2.37 -6.75
N TYR A 349 -19.53 -2.16 -7.28
CA TYR A 349 -19.24 -1.12 -8.28
C TYR A 349 -19.24 -1.71 -9.69
N TRP A 350 -20.08 -1.16 -10.56
CA TRP A 350 -20.21 -1.54 -11.96
C TRP A 350 -20.08 -0.32 -12.86
N GLY A 351 -19.29 -0.42 -13.93
CA GLY A 351 -19.27 0.59 -14.98
C GLY A 351 -20.56 0.52 -15.81
N LEU A 352 -21.06 1.67 -16.24
CA LEU A 352 -22.30 1.81 -17.02
C LEU A 352 -22.00 2.30 -18.43
N GLY A 353 -22.42 1.55 -19.44
CA GLY A 353 -22.30 1.88 -20.85
C GLY A 353 -21.33 0.97 -21.62
N LYS A 354 -20.56 1.56 -22.54
CA LYS A 354 -19.59 0.83 -23.35
C LYS A 354 -18.48 0.29 -22.44
N ALA A 355 -18.20 -1.01 -22.56
CA ALA A 355 -17.07 -1.61 -21.87
C ALA A 355 -15.74 -1.04 -22.42
N PRO A 356 -14.76 -0.75 -21.57
CA PRO A 356 -13.46 -0.23 -21.99
C PRO A 356 -12.72 -1.25 -22.85
N GLU A 357 -11.95 -0.77 -23.82
CA GLU A 357 -11.16 -1.61 -24.72
C GLU A 357 -9.72 -1.78 -24.23
N THR A 358 -9.27 -0.90 -23.32
CA THR A 358 -7.91 -0.92 -22.76
C THR A 358 -7.89 -0.72 -21.25
N ALA A 359 -6.82 -1.19 -20.60
CA ALA A 359 -6.59 -0.98 -19.16
C ALA A 359 -6.51 0.52 -18.80
N LYS A 360 -5.90 1.33 -19.69
CA LYS A 360 -5.78 2.78 -19.52
C LYS A 360 -7.15 3.44 -19.47
N GLU A 361 -7.98 3.18 -20.50
CA GLU A 361 -9.33 3.75 -20.61
C GLU A 361 -10.17 3.39 -19.39
N TRP A 362 -10.13 2.12 -18.96
CA TRP A 362 -10.81 1.67 -17.77
C TRP A 362 -10.35 2.41 -16.51
N ARG A 363 -9.03 2.48 -16.25
CA ARG A 363 -8.49 3.13 -15.05
C ARG A 363 -8.76 4.62 -15.04
N GLU A 364 -8.65 5.31 -16.16
CA GLU A 364 -8.91 6.74 -16.26
C GLU A 364 -10.40 7.06 -16.08
N LEU A 365 -11.31 6.35 -16.76
CA LEU A 365 -12.74 6.63 -16.68
C LEU A 365 -13.39 6.15 -15.37
N CYS A 366 -12.98 4.99 -14.87
CA CYS A 366 -13.53 4.38 -13.66
C CYS A 366 -12.71 4.71 -12.40
N ALA A 367 -11.67 5.53 -12.53
CA ALA A 367 -10.80 5.98 -11.44
C ALA A 367 -10.30 4.83 -10.53
N VAL A 368 -10.07 3.64 -11.10
CA VAL A 368 -9.66 2.46 -10.32
C VAL A 368 -8.14 2.48 -10.15
N LEU A 369 -7.69 2.76 -8.92
CA LEU A 369 -6.27 2.78 -8.56
C LEU A 369 -5.61 1.42 -8.80
N ASP A 370 -4.32 1.45 -9.14
CA ASP A 370 -3.56 0.23 -9.45
C ASP A 370 -3.61 -0.76 -8.28
N LYS A 371 -3.47 -0.23 -7.05
CA LYS A 371 -3.54 -1.00 -5.80
C LYS A 371 -4.87 -1.69 -5.55
N PHE A 372 -5.97 -1.18 -6.12
CA PHE A 372 -7.30 -1.73 -5.86
C PHE A 372 -7.60 -2.97 -6.69
N ASN A 373 -7.02 -3.07 -7.89
CA ASN A 373 -7.40 -4.10 -8.82
C ASN A 373 -6.29 -4.34 -9.85
N ALA A 374 -5.74 -5.56 -9.80
CA ALA A 374 -4.69 -6.00 -10.71
C ALA A 374 -5.18 -6.30 -12.13
N ASN A 375 -6.49 -6.26 -12.39
CA ASN A 375 -7.16 -6.53 -13.67
C ASN A 375 -6.81 -7.91 -14.27
N GLY A 376 -7.14 -8.11 -15.54
CA GLY A 376 -6.89 -9.36 -16.29
C GLY A 376 -8.15 -10.04 -16.82
N TYR A 377 -9.31 -9.73 -16.23
CA TYR A 377 -10.61 -10.23 -16.67
C TYR A 377 -11.66 -9.12 -16.64
N ILE A 378 -12.67 -9.25 -17.49
CA ILE A 378 -13.83 -8.37 -17.52
C ILE A 378 -15.09 -9.20 -17.68
N THR A 379 -16.12 -8.86 -16.91
CA THR A 379 -17.48 -9.34 -17.12
C THR A 379 -18.33 -8.21 -17.66
N VAL A 380 -19.16 -8.50 -18.66
CA VAL A 380 -20.07 -7.56 -19.30
C VAL A 380 -21.45 -8.21 -19.35
N ALA A 381 -22.47 -7.42 -19.02
CA ALA A 381 -23.86 -7.84 -19.15
C ALA A 381 -24.67 -6.75 -19.87
N HIS A 382 -25.58 -7.19 -20.73
CA HIS A 382 -26.65 -6.34 -21.23
C HIS A 382 -27.89 -6.64 -20.41
N LEU A 383 -28.34 -5.67 -19.62
CA LEU A 383 -29.54 -5.78 -18.83
C LEU A 383 -30.74 -5.74 -19.79
N PRO A 384 -31.54 -6.81 -19.91
CA PRO A 384 -32.60 -6.89 -20.90
C PRO A 384 -33.73 -5.90 -20.60
N ASP A 385 -34.57 -5.61 -21.60
CA ASP A 385 -35.69 -4.67 -21.44
C ASP A 385 -36.72 -5.15 -20.40
N ASN A 386 -36.85 -6.46 -20.22
CA ASN A 386 -37.71 -7.06 -19.20
C ASN A 386 -37.00 -7.25 -17.84
N LEU A 387 -35.92 -6.51 -17.56
CA LEU A 387 -35.20 -6.61 -16.28
C LEU A 387 -36.11 -6.42 -15.07
N ALA A 388 -37.12 -5.56 -15.16
CA ALA A 388 -38.06 -5.33 -14.05
C ALA A 388 -38.88 -6.58 -13.70
N GLU A 389 -39.11 -7.49 -14.64
CA GLU A 389 -39.77 -8.78 -14.40
C GLU A 389 -38.79 -9.80 -13.82
N LEU A 390 -37.56 -9.83 -14.34
CA LEU A 390 -36.52 -10.76 -13.89
C LEU A 390 -36.04 -10.41 -12.48
N TRP A 391 -35.65 -9.15 -12.28
CA TRP A 391 -35.03 -8.63 -11.05
C TRP A 391 -35.80 -7.41 -10.51
N PRO A 392 -37.06 -7.57 -10.06
CA PRO A 392 -37.91 -6.46 -9.60
C PRO A 392 -37.32 -5.70 -8.40
N ALA A 393 -36.49 -6.38 -7.60
CA ALA A 393 -35.81 -5.80 -6.44
C ALA A 393 -34.49 -5.09 -6.78
N ALA A 394 -34.04 -5.06 -8.05
CA ALA A 394 -32.78 -4.43 -8.41
C ALA A 394 -32.84 -2.91 -8.19
N LYS A 395 -32.07 -2.43 -7.20
CA LYS A 395 -31.96 -1.02 -6.82
C LYS A 395 -30.49 -0.58 -6.86
N ALA A 396 -30.22 0.50 -7.56
CA ALA A 396 -28.86 1.01 -7.79
C ALA A 396 -28.77 2.51 -7.52
N TRP A 397 -27.58 2.95 -7.13
CA TRP A 397 -27.19 4.36 -7.20
C TRP A 397 -26.38 4.59 -8.47
N MET A 398 -26.86 5.49 -9.32
CA MET A 398 -26.18 5.89 -10.56
C MET A 398 -25.55 7.26 -10.37
N GLY A 399 -24.32 7.43 -10.83
CA GLY A 399 -23.66 8.73 -10.86
C GLY A 399 -22.38 8.71 -11.68
N GLN A 400 -21.73 9.87 -11.76
CA GLN A 400 -20.40 10.00 -12.35
C GLN A 400 -19.33 9.56 -11.35
N VAL A 401 -18.29 8.90 -11.85
CA VAL A 401 -17.14 8.47 -11.06
C VAL A 401 -16.32 9.69 -10.67
N ALA A 402 -16.02 9.83 -9.39
CA ALA A 402 -15.11 10.85 -8.88
C ALA A 402 -13.66 10.54 -9.21
N GLU A 403 -12.85 11.59 -9.29
CA GLU A 403 -11.40 11.51 -9.33
C GLU A 403 -10.85 10.74 -8.14
N GLN A 404 -9.76 10.00 -8.37
CA GLN A 404 -9.11 9.21 -7.34
C GLN A 404 -7.62 9.48 -7.28
N TYR A 405 -7.12 9.39 -6.06
CA TYR A 405 -5.72 9.62 -5.75
C TYR A 405 -5.15 8.41 -5.01
N GLY A 406 -4.06 7.86 -5.54
CA GLY A 406 -3.35 6.74 -4.96
C GLY A 406 -1.95 7.14 -4.51
N MET A 407 -1.51 6.59 -3.37
CA MET A 407 -0.09 6.56 -3.02
C MET A 407 0.49 5.27 -3.59
N GLY A 408 1.37 5.38 -4.59
CA GLY A 408 2.16 4.28 -5.12
C GLY A 408 3.65 4.56 -4.90
N GLY A 409 4.11 4.41 -3.65
CA GLY A 409 5.50 4.71 -3.29
C GLY A 409 5.94 6.14 -3.67
N GLU A 410 6.83 6.26 -4.65
CA GLU A 410 7.53 7.51 -5.03
C GLU A 410 6.70 8.53 -5.83
N ARG A 411 5.47 8.18 -6.23
CA ARG A 411 4.63 9.01 -7.10
C ARG A 411 3.17 8.93 -6.67
N ILE A 412 2.47 10.06 -6.76
CA ILE A 412 1.01 10.11 -6.60
C ILE A 412 0.39 9.63 -7.91
N GLN A 413 -0.45 8.62 -7.81
CA GLN A 413 -1.36 8.24 -8.87
C GLN A 413 -2.55 9.21 -8.85
N TYR A 414 -2.87 9.82 -9.98
CA TYR A 414 -4.08 10.61 -10.18
C TYR A 414 -4.86 10.04 -11.35
N LEU A 415 -6.13 9.72 -11.11
CA LEU A 415 -7.07 9.28 -12.12
C LEU A 415 -8.25 10.23 -12.14
N GLU A 416 -8.53 10.81 -13.31
CA GLU A 416 -9.51 11.88 -13.47
C GLU A 416 -10.96 11.41 -13.25
N GLY A 417 -11.29 10.16 -13.57
CA GLY A 417 -12.65 9.64 -13.46
C GLY A 417 -13.55 10.15 -14.60
N GLY A 418 -14.82 10.43 -14.27
CA GLY A 418 -15.81 10.95 -15.21
C GLY A 418 -16.61 9.91 -15.99
N GLY A 419 -16.28 8.62 -15.86
CA GLY A 419 -17.14 7.53 -16.31
C GLY A 419 -18.46 7.50 -15.56
N LYS A 420 -19.45 6.75 -16.07
CA LYS A 420 -20.69 6.46 -15.34
C LYS A 420 -20.53 5.15 -14.58
N GLN A 421 -20.97 5.11 -13.33
CA GLN A 421 -20.97 3.91 -12.52
C GLN A 421 -22.31 3.68 -11.82
N LEU A 422 -22.52 2.43 -11.45
CA LEU A 422 -23.57 1.98 -10.55
C LEU A 422 -22.95 1.47 -9.25
N PHE A 423 -23.50 1.87 -8.12
CA PHE A 423 -23.31 1.19 -6.84
C PHE A 423 -24.56 0.35 -6.53
N VAL A 424 -24.44 -0.97 -6.70
CA VAL A 424 -25.57 -1.90 -6.73
C VAL A 424 -25.14 -3.29 -6.26
N ASP A 425 -26.01 -3.96 -5.50
CA ASP A 425 -25.98 -5.42 -5.34
C ASP A 425 -27.12 -5.99 -6.20
N PHE A 426 -26.81 -6.76 -7.24
CA PHE A 426 -27.82 -7.41 -8.09
C PHE A 426 -28.51 -8.60 -7.40
N GLY A 427 -28.22 -8.83 -6.13
CA GLY A 427 -28.80 -9.87 -5.29
C GLY A 427 -27.77 -10.94 -4.94
N ALA A 428 -27.95 -11.55 -3.77
CA ALA A 428 -26.97 -12.49 -3.21
C ALA A 428 -26.65 -13.66 -4.15
N GLN A 429 -27.66 -14.20 -4.85
CA GLN A 429 -27.48 -15.30 -5.79
C GLN A 429 -26.68 -14.86 -7.03
N VAL A 430 -27.08 -13.76 -7.67
CA VAL A 430 -26.37 -13.21 -8.84
C VAL A 430 -24.92 -12.87 -8.47
N ARG A 431 -24.70 -12.21 -7.33
CA ARG A 431 -23.36 -11.89 -6.83
C ARG A 431 -22.53 -13.15 -6.61
N LYS A 432 -23.11 -14.20 -6.03
CA LYS A 432 -22.44 -15.49 -5.82
C LYS A 432 -22.07 -16.14 -7.15
N ASP A 433 -23.03 -16.31 -8.06
CA ASP A 433 -22.80 -17.03 -9.33
C ASP A 433 -21.80 -16.29 -10.22
N VAL A 434 -21.93 -14.96 -10.34
CA VAL A 434 -20.95 -14.14 -11.08
C VAL A 434 -19.56 -14.25 -10.46
N THR A 435 -19.46 -14.28 -9.12
CA THR A 435 -18.17 -14.46 -8.42
C THR A 435 -17.58 -15.84 -8.68
N ASP A 436 -18.37 -16.90 -8.52
CA ASP A 436 -17.93 -18.28 -8.73
C ASP A 436 -17.41 -18.49 -10.16
N ILE A 437 -18.13 -17.97 -11.17
CA ILE A 437 -17.69 -18.01 -12.57
C ILE A 437 -16.40 -17.21 -12.75
N GLY A 438 -16.32 -16.01 -12.17
CA GLY A 438 -15.11 -15.19 -12.19
C GLY A 438 -13.90 -15.90 -11.58
N ASP A 439 -14.08 -16.62 -10.47
CA ASP A 439 -13.01 -17.38 -9.83
C ASP A 439 -12.58 -18.59 -10.67
N LYS A 440 -13.52 -19.29 -11.31
CA LYS A 440 -13.20 -20.35 -12.27
C LYS A 440 -12.43 -19.81 -13.49
N MET A 441 -12.81 -18.63 -13.99
CA MET A 441 -12.05 -17.92 -15.04
C MET A 441 -10.62 -17.61 -14.59
N LYS A 442 -10.45 -17.06 -13.38
CA LYS A 442 -9.12 -16.74 -12.81
C LYS A 442 -8.22 -17.98 -12.66
N LYS A 443 -8.80 -19.14 -12.38
CA LYS A 443 -8.11 -20.45 -12.28
C LYS A 443 -7.83 -21.10 -13.65
N GLY A 444 -8.34 -20.53 -14.74
CA GLY A 444 -8.19 -21.08 -16.09
C GLY A 444 -9.12 -22.24 -16.42
N GLU A 445 -10.10 -22.54 -15.57
CA GLU A 445 -11.03 -23.68 -15.74
C GLU A 445 -12.02 -23.47 -16.90
N LEU A 446 -12.30 -22.21 -17.27
CA LEU A 446 -13.30 -21.82 -18.27
C LEU A 446 -12.68 -21.22 -19.56
N GLY A 447 -11.36 -21.22 -19.69
CA GLY A 447 -10.66 -20.66 -20.85
C GLY A 447 -10.62 -19.13 -20.88
N THR A 448 -10.51 -18.54 -22.09
CA THR A 448 -10.39 -17.09 -22.29
C THR A 448 -11.73 -16.37 -22.50
N TYR A 449 -12.81 -17.13 -22.75
CA TYR A 449 -14.15 -16.63 -22.95
C TYR A 449 -15.16 -17.60 -22.33
N TYR A 450 -16.12 -17.07 -21.58
CA TYR A 450 -17.22 -17.83 -21.03
C TYR A 450 -18.48 -16.97 -21.00
N GLU A 451 -19.65 -17.55 -21.26
CA GLU A 451 -20.93 -16.85 -21.11
C GLU A 451 -21.95 -17.73 -20.41
N GLU A 452 -22.76 -17.12 -19.55
CA GLU A 452 -23.80 -17.82 -18.79
C GLU A 452 -25.00 -16.90 -18.55
N LYS A 453 -26.20 -17.47 -18.64
CA LYS A 453 -27.43 -16.78 -18.24
C LYS A 453 -27.65 -16.97 -16.76
N ILE A 454 -27.48 -15.90 -15.99
CA ILE A 454 -27.67 -15.88 -14.55
C ILE A 454 -28.99 -15.16 -14.27
N ASN A 455 -29.97 -15.88 -13.74
CA ASN A 455 -31.32 -15.37 -13.48
C ASN A 455 -31.91 -14.60 -14.68
N GLY A 456 -31.77 -15.15 -15.89
CA GLY A 456 -32.32 -14.59 -17.12
C GLY A 456 -31.46 -13.52 -17.81
N VAL A 457 -30.38 -13.04 -17.19
CA VAL A 457 -29.47 -12.05 -17.78
C VAL A 457 -28.20 -12.73 -18.27
N LEU A 458 -27.81 -12.47 -19.53
CA LEU A 458 -26.59 -13.03 -20.11
C LEU A 458 -25.36 -12.24 -19.64
N PHE A 459 -24.49 -12.91 -18.89
CA PHE A 459 -23.17 -12.41 -18.54
C PHE A 459 -22.12 -13.03 -19.45
N LYS A 460 -21.22 -12.19 -19.95
CA LYS A 460 -20.08 -12.60 -20.77
C LYS A 460 -18.79 -12.24 -20.06
N PHE A 461 -17.92 -13.21 -19.89
CA PHE A 461 -16.65 -13.10 -19.21
C PHE A 461 -15.52 -13.27 -20.23
N TYR A 462 -14.55 -12.38 -20.16
CA TYR A 462 -13.41 -12.35 -21.06
C TYR A 462 -12.13 -12.25 -20.24
N LYS A 463 -11.10 -12.98 -20.67
CA LYS A 463 -9.72 -12.63 -20.35
C LYS A 463 -9.35 -11.42 -21.22
N THR A 464 -8.97 -10.30 -20.59
CA THR A 464 -8.82 -9.04 -21.32
C THR A 464 -7.60 -9.02 -22.24
N ASN A 465 -6.52 -9.71 -21.84
CA ASN A 465 -5.20 -9.64 -22.48
C ASN A 465 -4.72 -8.21 -22.73
N TRP A 466 -5.18 -7.25 -21.91
CA TRP A 466 -4.78 -5.85 -22.04
C TRP A 466 -3.27 -5.73 -21.83
N GLU A 467 -2.59 -4.99 -22.69
CA GLU A 467 -1.19 -4.66 -22.47
C GLU A 467 -1.07 -3.63 -21.32
N ASN A 468 0.09 -3.60 -20.66
CA ASN A 468 0.44 -2.61 -19.62
C ASN A 468 -0.35 -2.73 -18.30
N VAL A 469 -0.85 -3.93 -17.95
CA VAL A 469 -1.59 -4.29 -16.72
C VAL A 469 -1.00 -3.69 -15.41
N GLU A 470 0.31 -3.48 -15.36
CA GLU A 470 1.04 -2.98 -14.18
C GLU A 470 1.91 -1.75 -14.43
N LYS A 471 1.87 -1.13 -15.62
CA LYS A 471 2.59 0.13 -15.84
C LYS A 471 1.74 1.31 -15.38
N LEU A 472 1.83 1.62 -14.09
CA LEU A 472 1.64 2.94 -13.48
C LEU A 472 0.80 3.92 -14.34
N PHE A 473 -0.53 3.76 -14.40
CA PHE A 473 -1.43 4.70 -15.09
C PHE A 473 -1.79 5.89 -14.19
N GLY A 474 -1.86 7.11 -14.73
CA GLY A 474 -2.15 8.29 -13.89
C GLY A 474 -0.98 8.76 -13.02
N TYR A 475 0.21 8.17 -13.19
CA TYR A 475 1.43 8.65 -12.56
C TYR A 475 2.09 9.67 -13.49
N GLY A 476 1.93 10.95 -13.17
CA GLY A 476 2.43 12.03 -14.02
C GLY A 476 3.93 11.91 -14.34
N LYS A 477 4.25 12.11 -15.62
CA LYS A 477 5.45 12.86 -16.03
C LYS A 477 5.46 14.16 -15.22
N THR A 478 6.65 14.60 -14.84
CA THR A 478 6.97 15.91 -14.27
C THR A 478 5.83 16.94 -14.28
N ALA A 479 5.54 17.52 -13.12
CA ALA A 479 5.05 18.88 -13.04
C ALA A 479 6.15 19.85 -13.53
N GLU A 480 6.61 19.69 -14.77
CA GLU A 480 7.31 20.71 -15.53
C GLU A 480 6.26 21.75 -15.89
N GLY A 481 6.01 22.66 -14.96
CA GLY A 481 5.00 23.72 -15.09
C GLY A 481 4.56 24.34 -13.77
N ALA A 482 4.72 23.65 -12.64
CA ALA A 482 4.37 24.20 -11.32
C ALA A 482 5.59 24.63 -10.48
N SER A 483 6.79 24.66 -11.08
CA SER A 483 7.96 25.33 -10.53
C SER A 483 8.27 26.61 -11.31
N SER A 484 7.28 27.46 -11.53
CA SER A 484 7.57 28.88 -11.71
C SER A 484 7.48 29.53 -10.34
N ALA A 485 8.62 29.70 -9.70
CA ALA A 485 8.79 30.79 -8.77
C ALA A 485 8.50 32.08 -9.57
N SER A 486 7.30 32.62 -9.43
CA SER A 486 6.98 33.94 -9.94
C SER A 486 7.52 34.94 -8.93
N THR A 487 8.70 35.49 -9.20
CA THR A 487 9.15 36.70 -8.53
C THR A 487 8.31 37.85 -9.07
N ARG A 488 7.30 38.29 -8.33
CA ARG A 488 6.74 39.63 -8.56
C ARG A 488 7.79 40.62 -8.11
N LYS A 489 8.39 41.36 -9.04
CA LYS A 489 9.11 42.59 -8.69
C LYS A 489 8.10 43.53 -8.04
N LEU A 490 8.33 43.90 -6.79
CA LEU A 490 7.70 45.07 -6.20
C LEU A 490 7.96 46.25 -7.13
N ALA A 491 6.90 46.91 -7.58
CA ALA A 491 7.07 48.18 -8.26
C ALA A 491 7.66 49.18 -7.25
N GLN A 492 8.46 50.14 -7.72
CA GLN A 492 9.20 51.11 -6.91
C GLN A 492 8.37 51.89 -5.87
N ASN A 493 7.04 51.80 -5.91
CA ASN A 493 6.14 52.55 -5.04
C ASN A 493 5.69 51.82 -3.77
N GLU A 494 5.98 50.52 -3.60
CA GLU A 494 5.64 49.80 -2.35
C GLU A 494 6.74 49.89 -1.27
N VAL A 495 7.87 50.53 -1.57
CA VAL A 495 9.01 50.72 -0.63
C VAL A 495 8.86 52.00 0.22
N ARG A 496 7.75 52.74 0.13
CA ARG A 496 7.58 54.02 0.83
C ARG A 496 6.56 54.06 1.97
N GLY A 497 6.09 52.91 2.44
CA GLY A 497 5.14 52.88 3.55
C GLY A 497 5.22 51.61 4.36
N LYS A 498 6.31 51.45 5.14
CA LYS A 498 6.34 50.91 6.50
C LYS A 498 7.78 50.87 7.01
#